data_AF-A0AAX3FGW1-F1
#
_entry.id   AF-A0AAX3FGW1-F1
#
_cell.length_a   1.000
_cell.length_b   1.000
_cell.length_c   1.000
_cell.angle_alpha   90.00
_cell.angle_beta   90.00
_cell.angle_gamma   90.00
#
_symmetry.space_group_name_H-M   'P 1'
#
loop_
_entity.id
_entity.type
_entity.pdbx_description
1 polymer ?
#
loop_
_entity_poly.entity_id
_entity_poly.type
_entity_poly.pdbx_seq_one_letter_code
_entity_poly.pdbx_strand_id
1 'polypeptide(L)'
;MTTNSLTFADLGLPQSILDAVNEIGFVNPSPIQQETIPHLLAGRDVLGMAQTGSGKTAAFSLPLLAQIDPTQRHPQMLVMAPTRELAIQVADACEQFTKNMKGVRVVTVYGGQRYDIQLRALKQGSQVVVGTPGRILDHIRRGTLDLSALQSIVLDEADEMLRMGFIDDVETVMAELPENHQTALFSATMPEPIRRITRRFMKDPQEVKIQATQRSAPDITQSYWLVNGFRKNDALLRFLEVEEFDAAIIFTRTKTGTIDITELCERNGYRAAALNGDMTQQAREQTLEKLKSGRLDILVATDVAARGIDIERISLVVNFDIPLDAESYVHRIGRTGRAGRSGRALLFVEPRERRLLRNIEHLMKKPIDEVAIPNHEILMEKRREKFKARVSAQLEHHDLEKYRELLEDLFTADQDHEELAAAMMMMLQEKQKLILPPDPEIRAARSERGRRDRDDRRGGRDERRGGREHRENNGVAMDLYRIELGREDGVEVRHIVGAIANEGDISSRYIGHIKLHDTYSTIELPQGMPNHIVQHFAQKARVLNKQMQMSLLGPAGGVNSQPFEERRGGGRRSDRNDRNDRRSDRGGRSDRREGGFNDRKKSGFKEKRFNDKGRGRRD
;
A
#
# COMPACT_ATOMS: atom_id res chain seq x y z
N MET A 1 -30.17 37.85 11.37
CA MET A 1 -29.83 36.98 12.52
C MET A 1 -28.34 36.71 12.46
N THR A 2 -27.55 37.38 13.28
CA THR A 2 -26.11 37.13 13.42
C THR A 2 -25.95 35.79 14.12
N THR A 3 -25.52 34.75 13.40
CA THR A 3 -25.12 33.47 14.00
C THR A 3 -23.94 33.75 14.92
N ASN A 4 -24.14 33.67 16.23
CA ASN A 4 -23.08 33.79 17.23
C ASN A 4 -22.13 32.60 17.01
N SER A 5 -21.04 32.81 16.28
CA SER A 5 -20.03 31.78 16.03
C SER A 5 -19.25 31.55 17.32
N LEU A 6 -19.36 30.35 17.87
CA LEU A 6 -18.65 29.90 19.06
C LEU A 6 -17.13 30.08 18.83
N THR A 7 -16.44 30.73 19.76
CA THR A 7 -15.00 31.04 19.69
C THR A 7 -14.22 30.17 20.68
N PHE A 8 -12.88 30.16 20.57
CA PHE A 8 -12.04 29.45 21.55
C PHE A 8 -12.16 29.99 22.98
N ALA A 9 -12.45 31.30 23.13
CA ALA A 9 -12.66 31.91 24.44
C ALA A 9 -13.90 31.34 25.15
N ASP A 10 -14.90 30.91 24.40
CA ASP A 10 -16.14 30.32 24.93
C ASP A 10 -15.93 28.89 25.46
N LEU A 11 -14.78 28.26 25.18
CA LEU A 11 -14.47 26.88 25.58
C LEU A 11 -13.81 26.75 26.96
N GLY A 12 -13.58 27.87 27.67
CA GLY A 12 -13.03 27.86 29.03
C GLY A 12 -11.52 27.63 29.14
N LEU A 13 -10.76 27.87 28.06
CA LEU A 13 -9.30 27.79 28.07
C LEU A 13 -8.67 28.98 28.83
N PRO A 14 -7.52 28.79 29.50
CA PRO A 14 -6.83 29.88 30.19
C PRO A 14 -6.24 30.89 29.20
N GLN A 15 -6.09 32.14 29.66
CA GLN A 15 -5.65 33.25 28.81
C GLN A 15 -4.30 32.99 28.12
N SER A 16 -3.34 32.36 28.80
CA SER A 16 -2.02 32.04 28.23
C SER A 16 -2.10 31.14 26.99
N ILE A 17 -3.07 30.23 26.95
CA ILE A 17 -3.32 29.35 25.81
C ILE A 17 -4.11 30.11 24.73
N LEU A 18 -5.12 30.90 25.11
CA LEU A 18 -5.90 31.72 24.18
C LEU A 18 -5.03 32.70 23.41
N ASP A 19 -4.06 33.34 24.06
CA ASP A 19 -3.12 34.25 23.40
C ASP A 19 -2.30 33.53 22.33
N ALA A 20 -1.81 32.31 22.63
CA ALA A 20 -1.08 31.50 21.66
C ALA A 20 -1.96 31.04 20.48
N VAL A 21 -3.21 30.64 20.77
CA VAL A 21 -4.20 30.25 19.76
C VAL A 21 -4.51 31.41 18.80
N ASN A 22 -4.64 32.63 19.34
CA ASN A 22 -4.86 33.84 18.55
C ASN A 22 -3.63 34.22 17.70
N GLU A 23 -2.42 34.09 18.23
CA GLU A 23 -1.17 34.32 17.48
C GLU A 23 -1.01 33.36 16.29
N ILE A 24 -1.46 32.11 16.44
CA ILE A 24 -1.44 31.10 15.38
C ILE A 24 -2.54 31.37 14.32
N GLY A 25 -3.52 32.23 14.64
CA GLY A 25 -4.62 32.59 13.74
C GLY A 25 -5.83 31.65 13.82
N PHE A 26 -5.98 30.89 14.91
CA PHE A 26 -7.16 30.05 15.13
C PHE A 26 -8.34 30.90 15.61
N VAL A 27 -9.27 31.19 14.70
CA VAL A 27 -10.44 32.04 14.99
C VAL A 27 -11.61 31.21 15.54
N ASN A 28 -12.03 30.18 14.81
CA ASN A 28 -13.19 29.36 15.15
C ASN A 28 -12.77 27.91 15.42
N PRO A 29 -13.17 27.31 16.55
CA PRO A 29 -12.91 25.91 16.85
C PRO A 29 -13.66 25.00 15.88
N SER A 30 -13.01 23.92 15.44
CA SER A 30 -13.62 22.88 14.61
C SER A 30 -14.64 22.05 15.42
N PRO A 31 -15.54 21.29 14.77
CA PRO A 31 -16.54 20.48 15.49
C PRO A 31 -15.94 19.51 16.52
N ILE A 32 -14.80 18.88 16.20
CA ILE A 32 -14.12 18.00 17.17
C ILE A 32 -13.60 18.80 18.37
N GLN A 33 -13.07 20.01 18.15
CA GLN A 33 -12.55 20.87 19.21
C GLN A 33 -13.67 21.38 20.13
N GLN A 34 -14.80 21.82 19.56
CA GLN A 34 -15.97 22.28 20.32
C GLN A 34 -16.51 21.21 21.27
N GLU A 35 -16.58 19.97 20.80
CA GLU A 35 -17.12 18.85 21.55
C GLU A 35 -16.11 18.28 22.56
N THR A 36 -14.82 18.15 22.22
CA THR A 36 -13.86 17.47 23.11
C THR A 36 -13.26 18.37 24.19
N ILE A 37 -13.00 19.64 23.90
CA ILE A 37 -12.25 20.54 24.79
C ILE A 37 -12.93 20.68 26.17
N PRO A 38 -14.25 20.94 26.27
CA PRO A 38 -14.91 21.10 27.57
C PRO A 38 -14.84 19.82 28.43
N HIS A 39 -14.92 18.64 27.81
CA HIS A 39 -14.84 17.36 28.53
C HIS A 39 -13.43 17.09 29.06
N LEU A 40 -12.41 17.42 28.27
CA LEU A 40 -11.02 17.28 28.71
C LEU A 40 -10.67 18.26 29.83
N LEU A 41 -11.13 19.51 29.77
CA LEU A 41 -10.97 20.48 30.86
C LEU A 41 -11.68 20.06 32.16
N ALA A 42 -12.78 19.32 32.05
CA ALA A 42 -13.49 18.75 33.19
C ALA A 42 -12.81 17.49 33.78
N GLY A 43 -11.65 17.08 33.27
CA GLY A 43 -10.90 15.92 33.74
C GLY A 43 -11.51 14.57 33.34
N ARG A 44 -12.41 14.53 32.34
CA ARG A 44 -13.01 13.28 31.85
C ARG A 44 -12.14 12.64 30.77
N ASP A 45 -12.17 11.32 30.71
CA ASP A 45 -11.62 10.59 29.57
C ASP A 45 -12.44 10.88 28.31
N VAL A 46 -11.77 10.92 27.15
CA VAL A 46 -12.43 11.23 25.88
C VAL A 46 -12.01 10.24 24.81
N LEU A 47 -13.01 9.69 24.11
CA LEU A 47 -12.84 8.93 22.88
C LEU A 47 -13.27 9.80 21.69
N GLY A 48 -12.29 10.40 21.00
CA GLY A 48 -12.49 11.26 19.85
C GLY A 48 -12.43 10.49 18.52
N MET A 49 -13.57 10.33 17.84
CA MET A 49 -13.66 9.71 16.52
C MET A 49 -13.78 10.78 15.43
N ALA A 50 -12.67 11.06 14.75
CA ALA A 50 -12.62 12.00 13.64
C ALA A 50 -11.48 11.70 12.65
N GLN A 51 -11.66 12.12 11.39
CA GLN A 51 -10.66 11.96 10.33
C GLN A 51 -9.43 12.85 10.56
N THR A 52 -8.34 12.56 9.85
CA THR A 52 -7.14 13.41 9.82
C THR A 52 -7.49 14.80 9.28
N GLY A 53 -6.78 15.83 9.76
CA GLY A 53 -7.05 17.22 9.37
C GLY A 53 -8.30 17.86 10.02
N SER A 54 -9.06 17.13 10.85
CA SER A 54 -10.22 17.70 11.58
C SER A 54 -9.83 18.61 12.77
N GLY A 55 -8.53 18.74 13.06
CA GLY A 55 -8.03 19.56 14.17
C GLY A 55 -7.88 18.80 15.50
N LYS A 56 -7.78 17.46 15.47
CA LYS A 56 -7.63 16.59 16.65
C LYS A 56 -6.47 17.00 17.56
N THR A 57 -5.32 17.36 16.98
CA THR A 57 -4.14 17.78 17.74
C THR A 57 -4.44 18.94 18.68
N ALA A 58 -5.03 20.03 18.18
CA ALA A 58 -5.45 21.13 19.03
C ALA A 58 -6.60 20.72 19.98
N ALA A 59 -7.49 19.82 19.54
CA ALA A 59 -8.62 19.35 20.33
C ALA A 59 -8.22 18.65 21.64
N PHE A 60 -7.07 17.94 21.66
CA PHE A 60 -6.51 17.36 22.88
C PHE A 60 -5.41 18.19 23.51
N SER A 61 -4.53 18.82 22.72
CA SER A 61 -3.37 19.51 23.26
C SER A 61 -3.78 20.74 24.08
N LEU A 62 -4.68 21.59 23.57
CA LEU A 62 -5.07 22.82 24.25
C LEU A 62 -5.59 22.59 25.70
N PRO A 63 -6.57 21.70 25.93
CA PRO A 63 -7.10 21.48 27.27
C PRO A 63 -6.15 20.73 28.21
N LEU A 64 -5.29 19.84 27.68
CA LEU A 64 -4.34 19.09 28.50
C LEU A 64 -3.12 19.93 28.86
N LEU A 65 -2.61 20.75 27.93
CA LEU A 65 -1.53 21.69 28.21
C LEU A 65 -1.96 22.75 29.22
N ALA A 66 -3.22 23.15 29.23
CA ALA A 66 -3.79 24.08 30.21
C ALA A 66 -3.69 23.58 31.67
N GLN A 67 -3.53 22.27 31.88
CA GLN A 67 -3.44 21.65 33.21
C GLN A 67 -1.99 21.44 33.68
N ILE A 68 -1.00 21.68 32.82
CA ILE A 68 0.41 21.46 33.13
C ILE A 68 0.92 22.50 34.12
N ASP A 69 1.60 22.04 35.17
CA ASP A 69 2.36 22.88 36.08
C ASP A 69 3.79 23.11 35.56
N PRO A 70 4.16 24.33 35.14
CA PRO A 70 5.50 24.62 34.61
C PRO A 70 6.62 24.52 35.65
N THR A 71 6.28 24.56 36.95
CA THR A 71 7.27 24.51 38.04
C THR A 71 7.80 23.10 38.28
N GLN A 72 6.99 22.09 37.96
CA GLN A 72 7.33 20.67 38.12
C GLN A 72 8.06 20.16 36.87
N ARG A 73 9.29 19.65 37.07
CA ARG A 73 10.20 19.27 35.98
C ARG A 73 10.21 17.76 35.67
N HIS A 74 9.06 17.10 35.82
CA HIS A 74 8.85 15.70 35.44
C HIS A 74 7.74 15.60 34.37
N PRO A 75 7.65 14.47 33.64
CA PRO A 75 6.57 14.24 32.69
C PRO A 75 5.19 14.33 33.38
N GLN A 76 4.29 15.10 32.78
CA GLN A 76 2.90 15.30 33.22
C GLN A 76 1.92 14.91 32.11
N MET A 77 2.32 15.08 30.84
CA MET A 77 1.55 14.71 29.66
C MET A 77 2.39 13.82 28.74
N LEU A 78 1.83 12.68 28.33
CA LEU A 78 2.43 11.77 27.35
C LEU A 78 1.53 11.68 26.12
N VAL A 79 2.10 11.88 24.92
CA VAL A 79 1.39 11.67 23.66
C VAL A 79 2.08 10.56 22.86
N MET A 80 1.34 9.48 22.62
CA MET A 80 1.74 8.41 21.72
C MET A 80 1.21 8.67 20.31
N ALA A 81 2.12 8.71 19.34
CA ALA A 81 1.81 8.82 17.92
C ALA A 81 2.40 7.64 17.14
N PRO A 82 1.74 7.13 16.09
CA PRO A 82 2.20 5.97 15.30
C PRO A 82 3.52 6.20 14.58
N THR A 83 3.83 7.44 14.19
CA THR A 83 4.98 7.77 13.36
C THR A 83 5.83 8.87 13.96
N ARG A 84 7.09 8.95 13.53
CA ARG A 84 8.05 9.94 14.00
C ARG A 84 7.63 11.34 13.57
N GLU A 85 7.16 11.43 12.33
CA GLU A 85 6.73 12.67 11.69
C GLU A 85 5.51 13.25 12.41
N LEU A 86 4.53 12.39 12.74
CA LEU A 86 3.39 12.82 13.53
C LEU A 86 3.81 13.19 14.96
N ALA A 87 4.73 12.46 15.58
CA ALA A 87 5.26 12.84 16.89
C ALA A 87 5.94 14.22 16.88
N ILE A 88 6.71 14.53 15.83
CA ILE A 88 7.32 15.86 15.64
C ILE A 88 6.24 16.92 15.42
N GLN A 89 5.27 16.67 14.54
CA GLN A 89 4.17 17.62 14.29
C GLN A 89 3.36 17.94 15.55
N VAL A 90 3.03 16.91 16.34
CA VAL A 90 2.32 17.08 17.61
C VAL A 90 3.18 17.85 18.60
N ALA A 91 4.48 17.58 18.66
CA ALA A 91 5.39 18.31 19.54
C ALA A 91 5.54 19.78 19.14
N ASP A 92 5.75 20.07 17.85
CA ASP A 92 5.82 21.44 17.32
C ASP A 92 4.52 22.20 17.63
N ALA A 93 3.36 21.55 17.46
CA ALA A 93 2.08 22.14 17.83
C ALA A 93 1.99 22.43 19.34
N CYS A 94 2.40 21.49 20.20
CA CYS A 94 2.46 21.70 21.64
C CYS A 94 3.42 22.83 22.05
N GLU A 95 4.58 22.95 21.41
CA GLU A 95 5.52 24.05 21.64
C GLU A 95 4.91 25.40 21.25
N GLN A 96 4.21 25.46 20.12
CA GLN A 96 3.50 26.67 19.69
C GLN A 96 2.40 27.06 20.69
N PHE A 97 1.59 26.09 21.15
CA PHE A 97 0.54 26.35 22.13
C PHE A 97 1.08 26.75 23.51
N THR A 98 2.28 26.31 23.87
CA THR A 98 2.92 26.62 25.16
C THR A 98 3.94 27.75 25.10
N LYS A 99 4.06 28.45 23.97
CA LYS A 99 5.02 29.56 23.77
C LYS A 99 4.98 30.63 24.86
N ASN A 100 3.79 30.91 25.40
CA ASN A 100 3.59 31.90 26.47
C ASN A 100 3.70 31.31 27.89
N MET A 101 3.90 30.00 28.02
CA MET A 101 4.05 29.28 29.30
C MET A 101 5.53 29.07 29.63
N LYS A 102 6.12 30.01 30.37
CA LYS A 102 7.53 29.90 30.78
C LYS A 102 7.77 28.66 31.65
N GLY A 103 8.74 27.83 31.24
CA GLY A 103 9.18 26.66 32.00
C GLY A 103 8.61 25.32 31.53
N VAL A 104 7.64 25.34 30.61
CA VAL A 104 7.14 24.12 29.94
C VAL A 104 8.15 23.69 28.87
N ARG A 105 8.50 22.41 28.86
CA ARG A 105 9.37 21.80 27.87
C ARG A 105 8.70 20.58 27.27
N VAL A 106 8.69 20.56 25.94
CA VAL A 106 8.23 19.45 25.12
C VAL A 106 9.45 18.66 24.66
N VAL A 107 9.39 17.33 24.76
CA VAL A 107 10.46 16.44 24.33
C VAL A 107 9.90 15.36 23.42
N THR A 108 10.54 15.18 22.26
CA THR A 108 10.18 14.12 21.32
C THR A 108 11.04 12.88 21.49
N VAL A 109 10.43 11.71 21.60
CA VAL A 109 11.12 10.41 21.70
C VAL A 109 10.64 9.43 20.64
N TYR A 110 11.51 9.12 19.68
CA TYR A 110 11.19 8.22 18.59
C TYR A 110 12.40 7.42 18.09
N GLY A 111 12.14 6.30 17.40
CA GLY A 111 13.19 5.43 16.87
C GLY A 111 14.12 6.13 15.86
N GLY A 112 15.30 5.58 15.58
CA GLY A 112 16.19 6.09 14.52
C GLY A 112 17.01 7.34 14.85
N GLN A 113 16.63 8.11 15.87
CA GLN A 113 17.50 9.12 16.47
C GLN A 113 18.38 8.49 17.57
N ARG A 114 19.57 9.06 17.76
CA ARG A 114 20.51 8.57 18.77
C ARG A 114 19.97 8.77 20.19
N TYR A 115 20.15 7.75 21.03
CA TYR A 115 19.70 7.75 22.42
C TYR A 115 20.27 8.92 23.24
N ASP A 116 21.52 9.30 23.04
CA ASP A 116 22.18 10.34 23.84
C ASP A 116 21.54 11.72 23.71
N ILE A 117 20.86 12.01 22.59
CA ILE A 117 20.11 13.24 22.38
C ILE A 117 18.83 13.21 23.24
N GLN A 118 18.07 12.13 23.14
CA GLN A 118 16.81 11.94 23.89
C GLN A 118 17.07 11.88 25.40
N LEU A 119 18.13 11.18 25.83
CA LEU A 119 18.52 11.10 27.24
C LEU A 119 18.91 12.46 27.81
N ARG A 120 19.62 13.29 27.03
CA ARG A 120 19.95 14.65 27.46
C ARG A 120 18.69 15.51 27.60
N ALA A 121 17.77 15.43 26.64
CA ALA A 121 16.51 16.15 26.68
C ALA A 121 15.64 15.76 27.90
N LEU A 122 15.45 14.46 28.14
CA LEU A 122 14.69 13.95 29.29
C LEU A 122 15.33 14.33 30.63
N LYS A 123 16.67 14.24 30.75
CA LYS A 123 17.40 14.61 31.98
C LYS A 123 17.29 16.09 32.34
N GLN A 124 17.07 16.97 31.36
CA GLN A 124 16.88 18.39 31.64
C GLN A 124 15.53 18.66 32.33
N GLY A 125 14.61 17.70 32.32
CA GLY A 125 13.25 17.77 32.83
C GLY A 125 12.27 18.22 31.75
N SER A 126 11.24 17.42 31.51
CA SER A 126 10.25 17.62 30.45
C SER A 126 8.84 17.41 31.00
N GLN A 127 7.93 18.35 30.79
CA GLN A 127 6.53 18.23 31.21
C GLN A 127 5.68 17.51 30.16
N VAL A 128 6.00 17.71 28.88
CA VAL A 128 5.32 17.06 27.77
C VAL A 128 6.30 16.13 27.07
N VAL A 129 5.92 14.87 26.93
CA VAL A 129 6.67 13.88 26.16
C VAL A 129 5.80 13.42 25.01
N VAL A 130 6.30 13.52 23.78
CA VAL A 130 5.60 13.08 22.57
C VAL A 130 6.45 12.02 21.88
N GLY A 131 5.90 10.89 21.47
CA GLY A 131 6.75 9.84 20.91
C GLY A 131 6.05 8.64 20.29
N THR A 132 6.88 7.76 19.72
CA THR A 132 6.41 6.49 19.15
C THR A 132 6.39 5.39 20.22
N PRO A 133 5.38 4.48 20.24
CA PRO A 133 5.19 3.49 21.31
C PRO A 133 6.45 2.70 21.68
N GLY A 134 7.11 2.08 20.69
CA GLY A 134 8.30 1.27 20.94
C GLY A 134 9.47 2.04 21.57
N ARG A 135 9.69 3.31 21.18
CA ARG A 135 10.77 4.13 21.78
C ARG A 135 10.40 4.62 23.18
N ILE A 136 9.13 4.94 23.42
CA ILE A 136 8.64 5.28 24.75
C ILE A 136 8.86 4.09 25.70
N LEU A 137 8.44 2.90 25.27
CA LEU A 137 8.59 1.66 26.04
C LEU A 137 10.07 1.35 26.34
N ASP A 138 10.97 1.54 25.37
CA ASP A 138 12.41 1.40 25.58
C ASP A 138 12.92 2.35 26.68
N HIS A 139 12.47 3.61 26.71
CA HIS A 139 12.89 4.59 27.71
C HIS A 139 12.35 4.26 29.12
N ILE A 140 11.12 3.75 29.21
CA ILE A 140 10.52 3.26 30.46
C ILE A 140 11.32 2.07 31.00
N ARG A 141 11.56 1.04 30.17
CA ARG A 141 12.33 -0.16 30.57
C ARG A 141 13.75 0.15 31.04
N ARG A 142 14.36 1.22 30.51
CA ARG A 142 15.69 1.70 30.92
C ARG A 142 15.67 2.58 32.18
N GLY A 143 14.50 2.93 32.71
CA GLY A 143 14.35 3.85 33.84
C GLY A 143 14.73 5.30 33.49
N THR A 144 14.69 5.65 32.20
CA THR A 144 15.09 6.99 31.71
C THR A 144 13.91 7.91 31.45
N LEU A 145 12.70 7.33 31.39
CA LEU A 145 11.43 8.03 31.41
C LEU A 145 10.63 7.47 32.58
N ASP A 146 10.31 8.33 33.54
CA ASP A 146 9.49 8.00 34.70
C ASP A 146 8.08 8.55 34.49
N LEU A 147 7.08 7.67 34.60
CA LEU A 147 5.66 7.98 34.39
C LEU A 147 4.87 8.05 35.71
N SER A 148 5.52 7.91 36.86
CA SER A 148 4.85 7.86 38.18
C SER A 148 4.00 9.09 38.50
N ALA A 149 4.37 10.26 37.97
CA ALA A 149 3.68 11.53 38.15
C ALA A 149 2.91 11.99 36.90
N LEU A 150 2.65 11.09 35.95
CA LEU A 150 1.91 11.41 34.73
C LEU A 150 0.43 11.66 35.04
N GLN A 151 -0.10 12.78 34.56
CA GLN A 151 -1.50 13.17 34.78
C GLN A 151 -2.38 12.83 33.58
N SER A 152 -1.82 12.92 32.36
CA SER A 152 -2.57 12.67 31.14
C SER A 152 -1.80 11.86 30.10
N ILE A 153 -2.52 11.01 29.37
CA ILE A 153 -2.02 10.30 28.21
C ILE A 153 -2.93 10.49 27.01
N VAL A 154 -2.32 10.67 25.83
CA VAL A 154 -3.00 10.75 24.55
C VAL A 154 -2.54 9.63 23.63
N LEU A 155 -3.50 8.93 23.02
CA LEU A 155 -3.27 8.01 21.91
C LEU A 155 -3.78 8.66 20.63
N ASP A 156 -2.89 9.24 19.82
CA ASP A 156 -3.27 9.84 18.54
C ASP A 156 -3.11 8.83 17.40
N GLU A 157 -4.06 8.82 16.48
CA GLU A 157 -4.18 7.83 15.39
C GLU A 157 -4.03 6.38 15.86
N ALA A 158 -4.83 6.00 16.87
CA ALA A 158 -4.71 4.68 17.51
C ALA A 158 -4.90 3.49 16.55
N ASP A 159 -5.75 3.64 15.54
CA ASP A 159 -5.92 2.64 14.48
C ASP A 159 -4.70 2.49 13.58
N GLU A 160 -3.92 3.56 13.34
CA GLU A 160 -2.63 3.45 12.67
C GLU A 160 -1.59 2.72 13.53
N MET A 161 -1.58 2.94 14.85
CA MET A 161 -0.70 2.19 15.76
C MET A 161 -0.97 0.68 15.68
N LEU A 162 -2.25 0.29 15.56
CA LEU A 162 -2.64 -1.10 15.31
C LEU A 162 -2.13 -1.60 13.96
N ARG A 163 -2.33 -0.82 12.88
CA ARG A 163 -1.86 -1.18 11.52
C ARG A 163 -0.34 -1.35 11.46
N MET A 164 0.41 -0.64 12.31
CA MET A 164 1.86 -0.74 12.40
C MET A 164 2.35 -1.87 13.33
N GLY A 165 1.44 -2.59 13.99
CA GLY A 165 1.78 -3.68 14.90
C GLY A 165 2.28 -3.22 16.28
N PHE A 166 2.05 -1.96 16.67
CA PHE A 166 2.48 -1.41 17.96
C PHE A 166 1.50 -1.67 19.10
N ILE A 167 0.45 -2.49 18.88
CA ILE A 167 -0.63 -2.67 19.85
C ILE A 167 -0.13 -3.22 21.19
N ASP A 168 0.81 -4.17 21.16
CA ASP A 168 1.38 -4.77 22.37
C ASP A 168 2.27 -3.77 23.13
N ASP A 169 3.02 -2.95 22.41
CA ASP A 169 3.83 -1.88 22.99
C ASP A 169 2.93 -0.83 23.67
N VAL A 170 1.84 -0.43 23.01
CA VAL A 170 0.83 0.50 23.55
C VAL A 170 0.21 -0.07 24.82
N GLU A 171 -0.28 -1.32 24.80
CA GLU A 171 -0.86 -1.96 25.98
C GLU A 171 0.14 -2.06 27.14
N THR A 172 1.43 -2.27 26.84
CA THR A 172 2.49 -2.32 27.86
C THR A 172 2.76 -0.94 28.47
N VAL A 173 2.85 0.12 27.65
CA VAL A 173 3.02 1.50 28.16
C VAL A 173 1.83 1.89 29.03
N MET A 174 0.61 1.58 28.60
CA MET A 174 -0.60 1.91 29.37
C MET A 174 -0.68 1.16 30.71
N ALA A 175 -0.07 -0.02 30.81
CA ALA A 175 -0.02 -0.78 32.06
C ALA A 175 0.95 -0.20 33.11
N GLU A 176 1.89 0.64 32.70
CA GLU A 176 2.86 1.32 33.59
C GLU A 176 2.35 2.68 34.10
N LEU A 177 1.14 3.09 33.70
CA LEU A 177 0.55 4.38 34.08
C LEU A 177 0.06 4.36 35.54
N PRO A 178 0.10 5.52 36.23
CA PRO A 178 -0.45 5.64 37.58
C PRO A 178 -1.97 5.39 37.58
N GLU A 179 -2.54 4.90 38.70
CA GLU A 179 -3.97 4.59 38.77
C GLU A 179 -4.89 5.77 38.44
N ASN A 180 -4.48 6.98 38.86
CA ASN A 180 -5.21 8.22 38.59
C ASN A 180 -4.52 8.97 37.45
N HIS A 181 -5.03 8.78 36.24
CA HIS A 181 -4.64 9.54 35.05
C HIS A 181 -5.88 9.79 34.17
N GLN A 182 -5.79 10.81 33.34
CA GLN A 182 -6.78 11.10 32.30
C GLN A 182 -6.30 10.52 30.96
N THR A 183 -7.18 9.81 30.25
CA THR A 183 -6.87 9.24 28.93
C THR A 183 -7.71 9.87 27.84
N ALA A 184 -7.03 10.34 26.77
CA ALA A 184 -7.68 10.79 25.55
C ALA A 184 -7.26 9.90 24.37
N LEU A 185 -8.21 9.22 23.74
CA LEU A 185 -7.96 8.35 22.59
C LEU A 185 -8.58 8.96 21.33
N PHE A 186 -7.75 9.18 20.31
CA PHE A 186 -8.18 9.70 19.02
C PHE A 186 -7.93 8.69 17.91
N SER A 187 -8.98 8.36 17.17
CA SER A 187 -8.90 7.36 16.09
C SER A 187 -9.90 7.66 14.99
N ALA A 188 -9.54 7.36 13.73
CA ALA A 188 -10.51 7.45 12.63
C ALA A 188 -11.48 6.27 12.63
N THR A 189 -11.00 5.10 13.07
CA THR A 189 -11.75 3.84 13.07
C THR A 189 -11.70 3.16 14.44
N MET A 190 -12.67 2.26 14.72
CA MET A 190 -12.76 1.54 16.00
C MET A 190 -12.81 0.02 15.80
N PRO A 191 -11.73 -0.60 15.31
CA PRO A 191 -11.63 -2.06 15.25
C PRO A 191 -11.58 -2.66 16.67
N GLU A 192 -11.89 -3.95 16.81
CA GLU A 192 -12.01 -4.60 18.13
C GLU A 192 -10.77 -4.46 19.03
N PRO A 193 -9.51 -4.51 18.53
CA PRO A 193 -8.33 -4.25 19.36
C PRO A 193 -8.33 -2.86 20.01
N ILE A 194 -8.75 -1.82 19.29
CA ILE A 194 -8.85 -0.46 19.85
C ILE A 194 -10.00 -0.37 20.85
N ARG A 195 -11.14 -1.01 20.57
CA ARG A 195 -12.26 -1.09 21.53
C ARG A 195 -11.86 -1.78 22.83
N ARG A 196 -11.00 -2.80 22.76
CA ARG A 196 -10.46 -3.48 23.94
C ARG A 196 -9.60 -2.54 24.77
N ILE A 197 -8.74 -1.74 24.13
CA ILE A 197 -7.92 -0.73 24.81
C ILE A 197 -8.82 0.27 25.55
N THR A 198 -9.82 0.83 24.87
CA THR A 198 -10.79 1.75 25.47
C THR A 198 -11.45 1.15 26.71
N ARG A 199 -11.98 -0.09 26.62
CA ARG A 199 -12.67 -0.74 27.75
C ARG A 199 -11.75 -1.07 28.92
N ARG A 200 -10.46 -1.31 28.67
CA ARG A 200 -9.50 -1.76 29.68
C ARG A 200 -8.82 -0.60 30.40
N PHE A 201 -8.51 0.48 29.68
CA PHE A 201 -7.63 1.54 30.17
C PHE A 201 -8.31 2.91 30.30
N MET A 202 -9.58 3.06 29.90
CA MET A 202 -10.32 4.32 30.05
C MET A 202 -11.47 4.18 31.05
N LYS A 203 -11.78 5.27 31.75
CA LYS A 203 -12.82 5.34 32.78
C LYS A 203 -14.00 6.19 32.30
N ASP A 204 -15.12 5.53 32.01
CA ASP A 204 -16.36 6.15 31.51
C ASP A 204 -16.11 7.24 30.44
N PRO A 205 -15.43 6.87 29.32
CA PRO A 205 -14.96 7.85 28.36
C PRO A 205 -16.12 8.49 27.61
N GLN A 206 -16.06 9.81 27.47
CA GLN A 206 -17.02 10.53 26.65
C GLN A 206 -16.73 10.28 25.17
N GLU A 207 -17.66 9.63 24.48
CA GLU A 207 -17.55 9.36 23.05
C GLU A 207 -17.98 10.58 22.22
N VAL A 208 -17.02 11.19 21.53
CA VAL A 208 -17.28 12.28 20.58
C VAL A 208 -17.10 11.74 19.17
N LYS A 209 -18.19 11.69 18.40
CA LYS A 209 -18.17 11.21 17.01
C LYS A 209 -18.51 12.31 16.03
N ILE A 210 -17.49 12.80 15.33
CA ILE A 210 -17.69 13.77 14.26
C ILE A 210 -17.91 13.01 12.95
N GLN A 211 -19.12 13.15 12.40
CA GLN A 211 -19.39 12.61 11.07
C GLN A 211 -18.58 13.42 10.04
N ALA A 212 -17.90 12.70 9.13
CA ALA A 212 -17.23 13.31 8.00
C ALA A 212 -18.26 14.09 7.17
N THR A 213 -18.29 15.41 7.35
CA THR A 213 -19.17 16.27 6.57
C THR A 213 -18.53 16.37 5.18
N GLN A 214 -19.28 16.03 4.12
CA GLN A 214 -18.76 16.10 2.74
C GLN A 214 -18.21 17.49 2.35
N ARG A 215 -18.54 18.53 3.13
CA ARG A 215 -18.11 19.93 2.94
C ARG A 215 -16.66 20.23 3.34
N SER A 216 -15.98 19.34 4.08
CA SER A 216 -14.55 19.51 4.44
C SER A 216 -13.62 18.53 3.72
N ALA A 217 -14.13 17.76 2.74
CA ALA A 217 -13.25 16.94 1.94
C ALA A 217 -12.35 17.88 1.11
N PRO A 218 -11.02 17.69 1.14
CA PRO A 218 -10.13 18.43 0.25
C PRO A 218 -10.61 18.24 -1.19
N ASP A 219 -10.56 19.31 -1.99
CA ASP A 219 -11.00 19.29 -3.39
C ASP A 219 -10.02 18.49 -4.24
N ILE A 220 -10.15 17.16 -4.18
CA ILE A 220 -9.27 16.22 -4.85
C ILE A 220 -10.01 15.63 -6.05
N THR A 221 -9.58 16.01 -7.25
CA THR A 221 -10.05 15.40 -8.49
C THR A 221 -9.41 14.03 -8.64
N GLN A 222 -10.22 12.97 -8.56
CA GLN A 222 -9.77 11.58 -8.58
C GLN A 222 -10.06 10.95 -9.93
N SER A 223 -9.11 10.18 -10.46
CA SER A 223 -9.33 9.34 -11.63
C SER A 223 -8.52 8.06 -11.53
N TYR A 224 -8.96 7.03 -12.26
CA TYR A 224 -8.21 5.80 -12.41
C TYR A 224 -7.89 5.53 -13.88
N TRP A 225 -6.74 4.93 -14.13
CA TRP A 225 -6.39 4.39 -15.44
C TRP A 225 -6.39 2.87 -15.35
N LEU A 226 -7.19 2.22 -16.19
CA LEU A 226 -7.16 0.77 -16.34
C LEU A 226 -5.96 0.39 -17.21
N VAL A 227 -5.02 -0.36 -16.61
CA VAL A 227 -3.80 -0.80 -17.30
C VAL A 227 -4.18 -1.71 -18.46
N ASN A 228 -4.05 -1.18 -19.68
CA ASN A 228 -4.32 -1.89 -20.92
C ASN A 228 -3.40 -1.37 -22.04
N GLY A 229 -2.81 -2.27 -22.83
CA GLY A 229 -1.94 -1.96 -23.96
C GLY A 229 -0.54 -1.44 -23.58
N PHE A 230 -0.46 -0.52 -22.63
CA PHE A 230 0.80 0.11 -22.18
C PHE A 230 1.30 -0.45 -20.86
N ARG A 231 2.63 -0.44 -20.67
CA ARG A 231 3.23 -0.74 -19.37
C ARG A 231 3.02 0.45 -18.43
N LYS A 232 2.87 0.17 -17.13
CA LYS A 232 2.70 1.21 -16.10
C LYS A 232 3.82 2.27 -16.14
N ASN A 233 5.06 1.86 -16.40
CA ASN A 233 6.21 2.76 -16.46
C ASN A 233 6.05 3.82 -17.56
N ASP A 234 5.63 3.40 -18.76
CA ASP A 234 5.44 4.30 -19.89
C ASP A 234 4.24 5.22 -19.63
N ALA A 235 3.16 4.68 -19.07
CA ALA A 235 1.98 5.45 -18.70
C ALA A 235 2.31 6.53 -17.66
N LEU A 236 3.09 6.20 -16.62
CA LEU A 236 3.52 7.15 -15.61
C LEU A 236 4.22 8.36 -16.23
N LEU A 237 5.18 8.12 -17.13
CA LEU A 237 5.92 9.21 -17.78
C LEU A 237 5.00 10.10 -18.63
N ARG A 238 4.04 9.52 -19.34
CA ARG A 238 3.06 10.26 -20.14
C ARG A 238 2.14 11.11 -19.28
N PHE A 239 1.66 10.58 -18.16
CA PHE A 239 0.85 11.34 -17.22
C PHE A 239 1.66 12.48 -16.59
N LEU A 240 2.89 12.24 -16.14
CA LEU A 240 3.77 13.28 -15.59
C LEU A 240 4.10 14.38 -16.61
N GLU A 241 4.13 14.07 -17.91
CA GLU A 241 4.46 15.04 -18.94
C GLU A 241 3.29 15.98 -19.28
N VAL A 242 2.05 15.47 -19.20
CA VAL A 242 0.82 16.19 -19.53
C VAL A 242 0.21 16.90 -18.32
N GLU A 243 0.27 16.28 -17.14
CA GLU A 243 -0.26 16.87 -15.91
C GLU A 243 0.65 18.01 -15.45
N GLU A 244 0.05 19.14 -15.10
CA GLU A 244 0.76 20.27 -14.49
C GLU A 244 0.71 20.11 -12.97
N PHE A 245 1.88 19.97 -12.35
CA PHE A 245 2.02 19.81 -10.91
C PHE A 245 3.23 20.57 -10.37
N ASP A 246 3.12 21.01 -9.13
CA ASP A 246 4.21 21.66 -8.39
C ASP A 246 5.13 20.60 -7.75
N ALA A 247 4.57 19.73 -6.91
CA ALA A 247 5.23 18.51 -6.46
C ALA A 247 4.29 17.30 -6.56
N ALA A 248 4.86 16.13 -6.84
CA ALA A 248 4.15 14.86 -6.96
C ALA A 248 4.66 13.83 -5.95
N ILE A 249 3.75 13.01 -5.43
CA ILE A 249 4.08 11.81 -4.67
C ILE A 249 3.57 10.57 -5.39
N ILE A 250 4.46 9.61 -5.62
CA ILE A 250 4.18 8.36 -6.33
C ILE A 250 4.25 7.21 -5.33
N PHE A 251 3.14 6.51 -5.14
CA PHE A 251 3.03 5.39 -4.23
C PHE A 251 3.28 4.06 -4.91
N THR A 252 4.26 3.31 -4.42
CA THR A 252 4.56 1.94 -4.83
C THR A 252 4.40 0.96 -3.67
N ARG A 253 4.19 -0.32 -4.00
CA ARG A 253 3.99 -1.36 -2.98
C ARG A 253 5.28 -1.80 -2.30
N THR A 254 6.40 -1.83 -3.03
CA THR A 254 7.66 -2.41 -2.56
C THR A 254 8.78 -1.38 -2.48
N LYS A 255 9.76 -1.64 -1.60
CA LYS A 255 10.97 -0.80 -1.47
C LYS A 255 11.75 -0.78 -2.78
N THR A 256 11.95 -1.93 -3.42
CA THR A 256 12.60 -2.01 -4.74
C THR A 256 11.87 -1.17 -5.78
N GLY A 257 10.53 -1.23 -5.79
CA GLY A 257 9.73 -0.40 -6.69
C GLY A 257 9.93 1.10 -6.47
N THR A 258 10.20 1.57 -5.24
CA THR A 258 10.54 2.98 -5.03
C THR A 258 11.83 3.39 -5.74
N ILE A 259 12.83 2.51 -5.77
CA ILE A 259 14.12 2.75 -6.41
C ILE A 259 13.95 2.70 -7.93
N ASP A 260 13.32 1.64 -8.44
CA ASP A 260 13.11 1.44 -9.88
C ASP A 260 12.35 2.62 -10.53
N ILE A 261 11.30 3.10 -9.87
CA ILE A 261 10.50 4.22 -10.37
C ILE A 261 11.22 5.56 -10.19
N THR A 262 12.04 5.71 -9.16
CA THR A 262 12.90 6.91 -9.01
C THR A 262 13.90 6.99 -10.16
N GLU A 263 14.63 5.90 -10.41
CA GLU A 263 15.59 5.84 -11.52
C GLU A 263 14.90 6.06 -12.88
N LEU A 264 13.70 5.51 -13.07
CA LEU A 264 12.90 5.77 -14.27
C LEU A 264 12.62 7.26 -14.45
N CYS A 265 12.20 7.95 -13.39
CA CYS A 265 11.91 9.38 -13.43
C CYS A 265 13.19 10.21 -13.70
N GLU A 266 14.29 9.90 -13.01
CA GLU A 266 15.58 10.59 -13.17
C GLU A 266 16.14 10.45 -14.59
N ARG A 267 16.09 9.24 -15.17
CA ARG A 267 16.52 8.99 -16.56
C ARG A 267 15.73 9.80 -17.59
N ASN A 268 14.49 10.18 -17.26
CA ASN A 268 13.61 10.98 -18.10
C ASN A 268 13.62 12.49 -17.73
N GLY A 269 14.57 12.93 -16.92
CA GLY A 269 14.81 14.35 -16.63
C GLY A 269 14.03 14.91 -15.45
N TYR A 270 13.33 14.09 -14.67
CA TYR A 270 12.64 14.54 -13.47
C TYR A 270 13.55 14.52 -12.25
N ARG A 271 13.40 15.53 -11.37
CA ARG A 271 14.06 15.57 -10.07
C ARG A 271 13.27 14.70 -9.08
N ALA A 272 13.62 13.41 -9.04
CA ALA A 272 12.93 12.41 -8.23
C ALA A 272 13.81 11.84 -7.11
N ALA A 273 13.22 11.43 -5.99
CA ALA A 273 13.92 10.69 -4.95
C ALA A 273 13.03 9.62 -4.33
N ALA A 274 13.64 8.50 -3.96
CA ALA A 274 12.97 7.44 -3.23
C ALA A 274 12.80 7.81 -1.75
N LEU A 275 11.71 7.34 -1.15
CA LEU A 275 11.41 7.40 0.26
C LEU A 275 10.91 6.04 0.74
N ASN A 276 11.81 5.25 1.32
CA ASN A 276 11.50 3.89 1.76
C ASN A 276 12.10 3.59 3.14
N GLY A 277 11.74 2.43 3.69
CA GLY A 277 12.12 2.03 5.05
C GLY A 277 13.59 1.67 5.25
N ASP A 278 14.41 1.61 4.19
CA ASP A 278 15.85 1.32 4.31
C ASP A 278 16.69 2.61 4.44
N MET A 279 16.07 3.77 4.23
CA MET A 279 16.75 5.05 4.38
C MET A 279 17.09 5.36 5.84
N THR A 280 18.26 5.96 6.06
CA THR A 280 18.58 6.55 7.35
C THR A 280 17.64 7.72 7.63
N GLN A 281 17.39 7.99 8.92
CA GLN A 281 16.52 9.09 9.33
C GLN A 281 17.03 10.45 8.81
N GLN A 282 18.34 10.67 8.86
CA GLN A 282 18.95 11.89 8.34
C GLN A 282 18.74 12.05 6.83
N ALA A 283 18.89 10.96 6.05
CA ALA A 283 18.64 10.99 4.62
C ALA A 283 17.15 11.27 4.31
N ARG A 284 16.25 10.68 5.10
CA ARG A 284 14.81 10.92 5.01
C ARG A 284 14.45 12.38 5.24
N GLU A 285 14.93 12.98 6.33
CA GLU A 285 14.71 14.40 6.65
C GLU A 285 15.26 15.31 5.54
N GLN A 286 16.46 15.03 5.04
CA GLN A 286 17.04 15.78 3.92
C GLN A 286 16.22 15.67 2.63
N THR A 287 15.68 14.49 2.31
CA THR A 287 14.84 14.30 1.12
C THR A 287 13.52 15.07 1.25
N LEU A 288 12.88 15.03 2.43
CA LEU A 288 11.67 15.80 2.69
C LEU A 288 11.93 17.31 2.61
N GLU A 289 13.07 17.78 3.14
CA GLU A 289 13.47 19.18 3.06
C GLU A 289 13.76 19.64 1.62
N LYS A 290 14.38 18.78 0.80
CA LYS A 290 14.58 19.04 -0.63
C LYS A 290 13.24 19.17 -1.38
N LEU A 291 12.24 18.37 -1.00
CA LEU A 291 10.89 18.47 -1.58
C LEU A 291 10.18 19.75 -1.14
N LYS A 292 10.25 20.10 0.15
CA LYS A 292 9.68 21.35 0.70
C LYS A 292 10.30 22.59 0.05
N SER A 293 11.62 22.59 -0.16
CA SER A 293 12.37 23.73 -0.70
C SER A 293 12.33 23.91 -2.23
N GLY A 294 11.63 23.06 -2.98
CA GLY A 294 11.58 23.19 -4.45
C GLY A 294 12.73 22.53 -5.21
N ARG A 295 13.67 21.88 -4.51
CA ARG A 295 14.84 21.22 -5.12
C ARG A 295 14.53 19.85 -5.69
N LEU A 296 13.47 19.23 -5.20
CA LEU A 296 12.92 17.95 -5.66
C LEU A 296 11.47 18.17 -6.09
N ASP A 297 11.02 17.51 -7.16
CA ASP A 297 9.65 17.63 -7.65
C ASP A 297 8.85 16.36 -7.43
N ILE A 298 9.50 15.20 -7.44
CA ILE A 298 8.84 13.90 -7.35
C ILE A 298 9.40 13.11 -6.17
N LEU A 299 8.50 12.58 -5.34
CA LEU A 299 8.84 11.68 -4.25
C LEU A 299 8.20 10.31 -4.50
N VAL A 300 9.01 9.27 -4.58
CA VAL A 300 8.51 7.89 -4.76
C VAL A 300 8.55 7.15 -3.43
N ALA A 301 7.40 6.79 -2.88
CA ALA A 301 7.30 6.31 -1.51
C ALA A 301 6.48 5.02 -1.36
N THR A 302 6.79 4.25 -0.30
CA THR A 302 5.88 3.22 0.21
C THR A 302 4.93 3.82 1.25
N ASP A 303 3.81 3.14 1.53
CA ASP A 303 2.84 3.59 2.55
C ASP A 303 3.49 3.93 3.89
N VAL A 304 4.31 3.03 4.40
CA VAL A 304 4.98 3.19 5.71
C VAL A 304 5.88 4.42 5.71
N ALA A 305 6.61 4.64 4.62
CA ALA A 305 7.53 5.75 4.51
C ALA A 305 6.82 7.08 4.21
N ALA A 306 5.62 7.08 3.64
CA ALA A 306 4.91 8.32 3.34
C ALA A 306 3.98 8.83 4.46
N ARG A 307 3.76 8.01 5.50
CA ARG A 307 2.93 8.41 6.64
C ARG A 307 3.52 9.62 7.37
N GLY A 308 2.62 10.47 7.87
CA GLY A 308 2.98 11.71 8.55
C GLY A 308 3.66 12.77 7.69
N ILE A 309 3.85 12.57 6.38
CA ILE A 309 4.35 13.64 5.50
C ILE A 309 3.30 14.75 5.43
N ASP A 310 3.69 15.94 5.86
CA ASP A 310 2.92 17.18 5.69
C ASP A 310 3.72 18.15 4.83
N ILE A 311 3.38 18.18 3.54
CA ILE A 311 4.01 19.03 2.54
C ILE A 311 2.89 19.61 1.69
N GLU A 312 2.62 20.89 1.87
CA GLU A 312 1.53 21.60 1.17
C GLU A 312 1.73 21.67 -0.35
N ARG A 313 2.98 21.57 -0.81
CA ARG A 313 3.39 21.66 -2.21
C ARG A 313 2.92 20.48 -3.07
N ILE A 314 2.54 19.37 -2.44
CA ILE A 314 2.08 18.17 -3.14
C ILE A 314 0.72 18.47 -3.78
N SER A 315 0.71 18.60 -5.10
CA SER A 315 -0.49 18.85 -5.91
C SER A 315 -0.94 17.57 -6.63
N LEU A 316 -0.02 16.66 -6.95
CA LEU A 316 -0.31 15.40 -7.62
C LEU A 316 0.02 14.18 -6.74
N VAL A 317 -0.93 13.26 -6.62
CA VAL A 317 -0.73 11.94 -6.01
C VAL A 317 -0.94 10.87 -7.07
N VAL A 318 0.08 10.06 -7.34
CA VAL A 318 -0.02 8.91 -8.25
C VAL A 318 0.08 7.62 -7.46
N ASN A 319 -0.98 6.83 -7.48
CA ASN A 319 -0.97 5.47 -6.96
C ASN A 319 -0.53 4.52 -8.07
N PHE A 320 0.78 4.35 -8.22
CA PHE A 320 1.36 3.44 -9.22
C PHE A 320 0.95 1.99 -8.96
N ASP A 321 0.89 1.62 -7.69
CA ASP A 321 0.26 0.38 -7.23
C ASP A 321 -0.98 0.70 -6.39
N ILE A 322 -2.12 0.09 -6.73
CA ILE A 322 -3.33 0.17 -5.91
C ILE A 322 -3.08 -0.38 -4.49
N PRO A 323 -3.52 0.32 -3.44
CA PRO A 323 -3.42 -0.18 -2.07
C PRO A 323 -4.28 -1.43 -1.88
N LEU A 324 -3.89 -2.28 -0.92
CA LEU A 324 -4.60 -3.52 -0.63
C LEU A 324 -5.89 -3.28 0.17
N ASP A 325 -5.93 -2.19 0.93
CA ASP A 325 -7.08 -1.74 1.71
C ASP A 325 -7.55 -0.35 1.26
N ALA A 326 -8.86 -0.11 1.41
CA ALA A 326 -9.49 1.13 0.95
C ALA A 326 -9.14 2.35 1.82
N GLU A 327 -8.84 2.14 3.11
CA GLU A 327 -8.46 3.22 4.04
C GLU A 327 -7.10 3.82 3.66
N SER A 328 -6.14 2.97 3.28
CA SER A 328 -4.83 3.43 2.80
C SER A 328 -4.97 4.32 1.57
N TYR A 329 -5.93 4.06 0.67
CA TYR A 329 -6.18 4.97 -0.45
C TYR A 329 -6.51 6.39 0.00
N VAL A 330 -7.42 6.52 0.99
CA VAL A 330 -7.80 7.82 1.57
C VAL A 330 -6.58 8.53 2.18
N HIS A 331 -5.72 7.79 2.89
CA HIS A 331 -4.50 8.35 3.49
C HIS A 331 -3.45 8.80 2.47
N ARG A 332 -3.37 8.10 1.33
CA ARG A 332 -2.47 8.45 0.21
C ARG A 332 -2.95 9.71 -0.51
N ILE A 333 -4.23 9.78 -0.90
CA ILE A 333 -4.76 10.95 -1.59
C ILE A 333 -4.83 12.16 -0.66
N GLY A 334 -5.00 11.96 0.65
CA GLY A 334 -4.91 13.03 1.66
C GLY A 334 -3.51 13.68 1.79
N ARG A 335 -2.54 13.30 0.95
CA ARG A 335 -1.27 14.03 0.80
C ARG A 335 -1.37 15.24 -0.11
N THR A 336 -2.40 15.33 -0.96
CA THR A 336 -2.72 16.52 -1.78
C THR A 336 -3.98 17.22 -1.28
N GLY A 337 -4.29 18.38 -1.86
CA GLY A 337 -5.51 19.14 -1.57
C GLY A 337 -5.53 19.79 -0.19
N ARG A 338 -4.36 20.03 0.42
CA ARG A 338 -4.24 20.62 1.77
C ARG A 338 -4.38 22.15 1.71
N ALA A 339 -4.77 22.75 2.85
CA ALA A 339 -4.92 24.20 3.02
C ALA A 339 -5.82 24.90 1.98
N GLY A 340 -6.87 24.21 1.50
CA GLY A 340 -7.82 24.75 0.52
C GLY A 340 -7.34 24.77 -0.93
N ARG A 341 -6.17 24.20 -1.23
CA ARG A 341 -5.71 23.99 -2.61
C ARG A 341 -6.46 22.84 -3.26
N SER A 342 -6.63 22.90 -4.58
CA SER A 342 -7.09 21.77 -5.38
C SER A 342 -6.00 20.71 -5.49
N GLY A 343 -6.37 19.43 -5.41
CA GLY A 343 -5.48 18.30 -5.57
C GLY A 343 -5.87 17.38 -6.73
N ARG A 344 -4.89 16.68 -7.29
CA ARG A 344 -5.10 15.66 -8.32
C ARG A 344 -4.65 14.30 -7.81
N ALA A 345 -5.50 13.28 -7.95
CA ALA A 345 -5.15 11.91 -7.60
C ALA A 345 -5.40 10.96 -8.78
N LEU A 346 -4.36 10.23 -9.17
CA LEU A 346 -4.38 9.26 -10.25
C LEU A 346 -4.13 7.85 -9.70
N LEU A 347 -4.95 6.88 -10.09
CA LEU A 347 -4.87 5.50 -9.64
C LEU A 347 -4.63 4.53 -10.80
N PHE A 348 -3.54 3.76 -10.77
CA PHE A 348 -3.31 2.71 -11.76
C PHE A 348 -3.94 1.41 -11.30
N VAL A 349 -4.80 0.83 -12.14
CA VAL A 349 -5.57 -0.37 -11.82
C VAL A 349 -5.29 -1.46 -12.84
N GLU A 350 -4.73 -2.58 -12.42
CA GLU A 350 -4.64 -3.75 -13.31
C GLU A 350 -6.00 -4.47 -13.41
N PRO A 351 -6.28 -5.18 -14.52
CA PRO A 351 -7.55 -5.90 -14.68
C PRO A 351 -7.90 -6.86 -13.51
N ARG A 352 -6.89 -7.48 -12.90
CA ARG A 352 -7.04 -8.35 -11.72
C ARG A 352 -7.36 -7.60 -10.42
N GLU A 353 -7.08 -6.30 -10.38
CA GLU A 353 -7.22 -5.44 -9.20
C GLU A 353 -8.58 -4.69 -9.18
N ARG A 354 -9.47 -4.91 -10.16
CA ARG A 354 -10.82 -4.31 -10.23
C ARG A 354 -11.65 -4.49 -8.95
N ARG A 355 -11.43 -5.57 -8.19
CA ARG A 355 -12.10 -5.77 -6.90
C ARG A 355 -11.63 -4.76 -5.85
N LEU A 356 -10.35 -4.40 -5.84
CA LEU A 356 -9.80 -3.41 -4.91
C LEU A 356 -10.33 -2.02 -5.23
N LEU A 357 -10.45 -1.66 -6.52
CA LEU A 357 -11.09 -0.42 -6.96
C LEU A 357 -12.52 -0.30 -6.41
N ARG A 358 -13.35 -1.34 -6.59
CA ARG A 358 -14.72 -1.34 -6.08
C ARG A 358 -14.82 -1.19 -4.57
N ASN A 359 -13.86 -1.75 -3.82
CA ASN A 359 -13.80 -1.58 -2.37
C ASN A 359 -13.52 -0.12 -1.99
N ILE A 360 -12.63 0.56 -2.73
CA ILE A 360 -12.32 1.98 -2.55
C ILE A 360 -13.56 2.83 -2.84
N GLU A 361 -14.21 2.63 -3.98
CA GLU A 361 -15.43 3.36 -4.37
C GLU A 361 -16.57 3.17 -3.35
N HIS A 362 -16.71 1.95 -2.81
CA HIS A 362 -17.72 1.65 -1.79
C HIS A 362 -17.46 2.40 -0.48
N LEU A 363 -16.20 2.45 -0.01
CA LEU A 363 -15.83 3.20 1.19
C LEU A 363 -16.07 4.71 0.99
N MET A 364 -15.69 5.23 -0.17
CA MET A 364 -15.83 6.65 -0.50
C MET A 364 -17.25 7.07 -0.86
N LYS A 365 -18.12 6.10 -1.17
CA LYS A 365 -19.49 6.31 -1.65
C LYS A 365 -19.56 7.21 -2.90
N LYS A 366 -18.49 7.23 -3.70
CA LYS A 366 -18.37 7.98 -4.94
C LYS A 366 -17.63 7.11 -5.97
N PRO A 367 -18.09 7.08 -7.23
CA PRO A 367 -17.32 6.46 -8.30
C PRO A 367 -16.06 7.28 -8.58
N ILE A 368 -15.00 6.62 -9.06
CA ILE A 368 -13.79 7.27 -9.54
C ILE A 368 -13.83 7.25 -11.07
N ASP A 369 -13.61 8.38 -11.73
CA ASP A 369 -13.72 8.45 -13.18
C ASP A 369 -12.56 7.75 -13.89
N GLU A 370 -12.85 7.01 -14.95
CA GLU A 370 -11.82 6.38 -15.79
C GLU A 370 -11.18 7.42 -16.72
N VAL A 371 -9.86 7.46 -16.75
CA VAL A 371 -9.09 8.32 -17.66
C VAL A 371 -8.32 7.47 -18.67
N ALA A 372 -8.28 7.94 -19.91
CA ALA A 372 -7.42 7.36 -20.94
C ALA A 372 -5.96 7.75 -20.71
N ILE A 373 -5.04 6.89 -21.12
CA ILE A 373 -3.62 7.25 -21.20
C ILE A 373 -3.45 8.37 -22.23
N PRO A 374 -2.64 9.42 -21.95
CA PRO A 374 -2.35 10.43 -22.96
C PRO A 374 -1.71 9.80 -24.19
N ASN A 375 -2.32 10.04 -25.36
CA ASN A 375 -1.82 9.53 -26.63
C ASN A 375 -0.63 10.38 -27.13
N HIS A 376 0.04 9.90 -28.18
CA HIS A 376 1.14 10.60 -28.82
C HIS A 376 0.76 12.00 -29.32
N GLU A 377 -0.47 12.22 -29.77
CA GLU A 377 -0.94 13.53 -30.25
C GLU A 377 -0.98 14.57 -29.13
N ILE A 378 -1.58 14.23 -27.98
CA ILE A 378 -1.64 15.09 -26.78
C ILE A 378 -0.21 15.40 -26.29
N LEU A 379 0.66 14.39 -26.27
CA LEU A 379 2.06 14.58 -25.89
C LEU A 379 2.78 15.53 -26.84
N MET A 380 2.61 15.38 -28.15
CA MET A 380 3.20 16.29 -29.12
C MET A 380 2.67 17.72 -28.96
N GLU A 381 1.37 17.89 -28.72
CA GLU A 381 0.77 19.20 -28.49
C GLU A 381 1.37 19.87 -27.25
N LYS A 382 1.43 19.17 -26.12
CA LYS A 382 2.04 19.70 -24.88
C LYS A 382 3.54 19.98 -25.04
N ARG A 383 4.29 19.14 -25.75
CA ARG A 383 5.71 19.41 -26.04
C ARG A 383 5.89 20.64 -26.91
N ARG A 384 5.06 20.81 -27.95
CA ARG A 384 5.08 22.00 -28.81
C ARG A 384 4.73 23.26 -28.03
N GLU A 385 3.75 23.21 -27.15
CA GLU A 385 3.37 24.31 -26.27
C GLU A 385 4.54 24.73 -25.37
N LYS A 386 5.14 23.78 -24.64
CA LYS A 386 6.31 24.02 -23.78
C LYS A 386 7.51 24.57 -24.58
N PHE A 387 7.75 24.03 -25.76
CA PHE A 387 8.84 24.50 -26.63
C PHE A 387 8.60 25.93 -27.11
N LYS A 388 7.37 26.24 -27.56
CA LYS A 388 7.00 27.60 -27.98
C LYS A 388 7.15 28.61 -26.85
N ALA A 389 6.73 28.25 -25.64
CA ALA A 389 6.93 29.09 -24.45
C ALA A 389 8.43 29.34 -24.17
N ARG A 390 9.27 28.30 -24.26
CA ARG A 390 10.73 28.41 -24.07
C ARG A 390 11.38 29.32 -25.12
N VAL A 391 11.00 29.17 -26.38
CA VAL A 391 11.49 30.02 -27.47
C VAL A 391 11.04 31.47 -27.26
N SER A 392 9.78 31.68 -26.89
CA SER A 392 9.24 33.03 -26.64
C SER A 392 9.99 33.74 -25.50
N ALA A 393 10.29 33.03 -24.41
CA ALA A 393 11.07 33.57 -23.30
C ALA A 393 12.51 33.91 -23.70
N GLN A 394 13.12 33.13 -24.60
CA GLN A 394 14.50 33.37 -25.07
C GLN A 394 14.58 34.56 -26.05
N LEU A 395 13.51 34.84 -26.80
CA LEU A 395 13.44 35.99 -27.71
C LEU A 395 13.53 37.35 -26.99
N GLU A 396 13.18 37.39 -25.70
CA GLU A 396 13.25 38.60 -24.86
C GLU A 396 14.65 38.82 -24.25
N HIS A 397 15.61 37.91 -24.49
CA HIS A 397 16.93 37.98 -23.88
C HIS A 397 17.85 39.02 -24.56
N HIS A 398 18.53 39.85 -23.78
CA HIS A 398 19.34 40.98 -24.27
C HIS A 398 20.54 40.59 -25.16
N ASP A 399 20.98 39.34 -25.14
CA ASP A 399 22.09 38.84 -25.96
C ASP A 399 21.67 38.42 -27.38
N LEU A 400 20.37 38.48 -27.70
CA LEU A 400 19.84 38.04 -29.01
C LEU A 400 20.58 38.71 -30.18
N GLU A 401 20.92 39.99 -30.04
CA GLU A 401 21.60 40.76 -31.10
C GLU A 401 22.99 40.22 -31.43
N LYS A 402 23.75 39.74 -30.42
CA LYS A 402 25.07 39.11 -30.63
C LYS A 402 24.96 37.75 -31.34
N TYR A 403 23.88 37.01 -31.08
CA TYR A 403 23.61 35.75 -31.77
C TYR A 403 23.10 35.99 -33.20
N ARG A 404 22.46 37.13 -33.48
CA ARG A 404 22.07 37.52 -34.84
C ARG A 404 23.28 37.81 -35.72
N GLU A 405 24.31 38.48 -35.19
CA GLU A 405 25.58 38.68 -35.92
C GLU A 405 26.24 37.33 -36.28
N LEU A 406 26.24 36.35 -35.37
CA LEU A 406 26.76 34.99 -35.66
C LEU A 406 25.94 34.24 -36.72
N LEU A 407 24.64 34.55 -36.85
CA LEU A 407 23.80 33.94 -37.88
C LEU A 407 24.18 34.48 -39.27
N GLU A 408 24.57 35.75 -39.39
CA GLU A 408 25.05 36.34 -40.66
C GLU A 408 26.28 35.60 -41.21
N ASP A 409 27.20 35.15 -40.34
CA ASP A 409 28.35 34.34 -40.72
C ASP A 409 27.98 32.90 -41.16
N LEU A 410 26.86 32.38 -40.67
CA LEU A 410 26.35 31.03 -40.97
C LEU A 410 25.50 30.98 -42.25
N PHE A 411 24.85 32.09 -42.61
CA PHE A 411 24.06 32.21 -43.83
C PHE A 411 24.97 32.31 -45.06
N THR A 412 25.27 31.15 -45.67
CA THR A 412 25.78 31.13 -47.05
C THR A 412 24.61 31.34 -48.02
N ALA A 413 24.85 32.09 -49.10
CA ALA A 413 23.82 32.69 -49.97
C ALA A 413 22.80 31.74 -50.64
N ASP A 414 22.91 30.42 -50.44
CA ASP A 414 22.08 29.38 -51.08
C ASP A 414 21.20 28.57 -50.09
N GLN A 415 21.15 28.90 -48.78
CA GLN A 415 20.32 28.17 -47.81
C GLN A 415 19.05 28.93 -47.42
N ASP A 416 17.93 28.22 -47.33
CA ASP A 416 16.67 28.77 -46.82
C ASP A 416 16.74 28.94 -45.29
N HIS A 417 16.25 30.07 -44.80
CA HIS A 417 16.26 30.40 -43.36
C HIS A 417 15.36 29.42 -42.58
N GLU A 418 14.30 28.91 -43.22
CA GLU A 418 13.42 27.90 -42.62
C GLU A 418 14.12 26.54 -42.46
N GLU A 419 14.94 26.13 -43.42
CA GLU A 419 15.70 24.87 -43.35
C GLU A 419 16.76 24.90 -42.24
N LEU A 420 17.48 26.01 -42.10
CA LEU A 420 18.44 26.19 -41.02
C LEU A 420 17.76 26.19 -39.64
N ALA A 421 16.63 26.89 -39.51
CA ALA A 421 15.85 26.91 -38.28
C ALA A 421 15.30 25.52 -37.93
N ALA A 422 14.84 24.75 -38.93
CA ALA A 422 14.41 23.38 -38.74
C ALA A 422 15.58 22.46 -38.32
N ALA A 423 16.76 22.60 -38.92
CA ALA A 423 17.96 21.85 -38.56
C ALA A 423 18.42 22.17 -37.12
N MET A 424 18.44 23.45 -36.74
CA MET A 424 18.71 23.87 -35.36
C MET A 424 17.67 23.31 -34.39
N MET A 425 16.38 23.33 -34.78
CA MET A 425 15.30 22.75 -33.99
C MET A 425 15.49 21.23 -33.82
N MET A 426 15.97 20.52 -34.84
CA MET A 426 16.29 19.09 -34.73
C MET A 426 17.48 18.84 -33.80
N MET A 427 18.51 19.69 -33.81
CA MET A 427 19.66 19.59 -32.91
C MET A 427 19.26 19.84 -31.45
N LEU A 428 18.40 20.82 -31.20
CA LEU A 428 17.90 21.18 -29.85
C LEU A 428 16.99 20.12 -29.21
N GLN A 429 16.46 19.18 -29.99
CA GLN A 429 15.51 18.17 -29.50
C GLN A 429 16.16 16.99 -28.77
N GLU A 430 17.49 16.83 -28.81
CA GLU A 430 18.29 15.75 -28.18
C GLU A 430 17.51 14.48 -27.74
N LYS A 431 17.02 14.44 -26.49
CA LYS A 431 16.31 13.29 -25.89
C LYS A 431 14.78 13.39 -25.94
N GLN A 432 14.21 14.57 -26.16
CA GLN A 432 12.75 14.83 -26.19
C GLN A 432 12.30 15.22 -27.60
N LYS A 433 12.02 14.21 -28.43
CA LYS A 433 11.52 14.41 -29.79
C LYS A 433 10.17 15.13 -29.78
N LEU A 434 10.02 16.19 -30.57
CA LEU A 434 8.75 16.90 -30.74
C LEU A 434 7.75 16.09 -31.58
N ILE A 435 8.26 15.19 -32.42
CA ILE A 435 7.48 14.28 -33.25
C ILE A 435 7.65 12.86 -32.70
N LEU A 436 6.52 12.26 -32.31
CA LEU A 436 6.45 10.89 -31.81
C LEU A 436 5.84 9.96 -32.87
N PRO A 437 6.28 8.70 -32.98
CA PRO A 437 5.58 7.73 -33.82
C PRO A 437 4.15 7.49 -33.28
N PRO A 438 3.20 7.09 -34.14
CA PRO A 438 1.85 6.72 -33.70
C PRO A 438 1.89 5.64 -32.62
N ASP A 439 0.93 5.71 -31.70
CA ASP A 439 0.78 4.69 -30.67
C ASP A 439 0.45 3.32 -31.27
N PRO A 440 0.96 2.21 -30.70
CA PRO A 440 0.61 0.88 -31.16
C PRO A 440 -0.90 0.61 -30.98
N GLU A 441 -1.51 -0.07 -31.96
CA GLU A 441 -2.93 -0.43 -31.91
C GLU A 441 -3.23 -1.31 -30.68
N ILE A 442 -3.93 -0.74 -29.70
CA ILE A 442 -4.42 -1.50 -28.55
C ILE A 442 -5.65 -2.29 -28.98
N ARG A 443 -5.51 -3.60 -29.20
CA ARG A 443 -6.67 -4.49 -29.36
C ARG A 443 -7.49 -4.43 -28.08
N ALA A 444 -8.70 -3.89 -28.16
CA ALA A 444 -9.65 -3.93 -27.05
C ALA A 444 -9.81 -5.39 -26.60
N ALA A 445 -9.45 -5.67 -25.34
CA ALA A 445 -9.75 -6.96 -24.74
C ALA A 445 -11.27 -7.13 -24.80
N ARG A 446 -11.73 -8.13 -25.56
CA ARG A 446 -13.15 -8.43 -25.83
C ARG A 446 -14.01 -8.06 -24.61
N SER A 447 -14.67 -6.91 -24.70
CA SER A 447 -15.59 -6.48 -23.67
C SER A 447 -16.70 -7.51 -23.55
N GLU A 448 -16.98 -7.86 -22.30
CA GLU A 448 -18.10 -8.67 -21.81
C GLU A 448 -19.23 -8.86 -22.83
N ARG A 449 -19.48 -10.13 -23.18
CA ARG A 449 -20.72 -10.55 -23.85
C ARG A 449 -21.88 -9.90 -23.10
N GLY A 450 -22.62 -9.05 -23.82
CA GLY A 450 -23.72 -8.27 -23.29
C GLY A 450 -24.67 -9.13 -22.45
N ARG A 451 -25.04 -8.57 -21.30
CA ARG A 451 -26.25 -8.94 -20.58
C ARG A 451 -27.41 -8.82 -21.56
N ARG A 452 -27.90 -9.95 -22.06
CA ARG A 452 -29.22 -10.01 -22.68
C ARG A 452 -30.23 -10.11 -21.56
N ASP A 453 -30.94 -9.01 -21.35
CA ASP A 453 -32.26 -9.05 -20.77
C ASP A 453 -33.13 -10.04 -21.56
N ARG A 454 -33.63 -11.06 -20.88
CA ARG A 454 -34.86 -11.76 -21.24
C ARG A 454 -35.42 -12.40 -19.99
N ASP A 455 -36.21 -11.60 -19.30
CA ASP A 455 -37.29 -12.09 -18.45
C ASP A 455 -38.31 -12.87 -19.31
N ASP A 456 -39.06 -13.72 -18.63
CA ASP A 456 -40.22 -14.50 -19.10
C ASP A 456 -39.99 -15.68 -20.06
N ARG A 457 -39.89 -16.88 -19.47
CA ARG A 457 -40.92 -17.93 -19.65
C ARG A 457 -40.72 -19.10 -18.67
N ARG A 458 -41.68 -19.21 -17.75
CA ARG A 458 -42.01 -20.43 -17.00
C ARG A 458 -42.34 -21.58 -17.95
N GLY A 459 -41.82 -22.76 -17.61
CA GLY A 459 -42.45 -24.04 -17.96
C GLY A 459 -41.58 -24.96 -18.81
N GLY A 460 -41.38 -26.19 -18.35
CA GLY A 460 -40.93 -27.30 -19.20
C GLY A 460 -39.78 -28.11 -18.63
N ARG A 461 -40.13 -29.26 -18.07
CA ARG A 461 -39.26 -30.31 -17.56
C ARG A 461 -38.64 -31.12 -18.73
N ASP A 462 -37.50 -31.71 -18.42
CA ASP A 462 -36.90 -32.92 -19.02
C ASP A 462 -35.99 -32.86 -20.27
N GLU A 463 -34.86 -33.57 -20.07
CA GLU A 463 -34.00 -34.27 -21.03
C GLU A 463 -33.20 -33.46 -22.07
N ARG A 464 -31.89 -33.31 -21.80
CA ARG A 464 -30.83 -33.83 -22.68
C ARG A 464 -29.44 -33.77 -22.03
N ARG A 465 -28.90 -34.97 -21.81
CA ARG A 465 -27.46 -35.27 -21.70
C ARG A 465 -26.76 -34.98 -23.04
N GLY A 466 -25.54 -34.48 -22.95
CA GLY A 466 -24.57 -34.36 -24.06
C GLY A 466 -24.32 -32.89 -24.43
N GLY A 467 -23.11 -32.41 -24.65
CA GLY A 467 -21.76 -32.98 -24.57
C GLY A 467 -20.78 -31.80 -24.42
N ARG A 468 -19.62 -32.03 -23.80
CA ARG A 468 -18.55 -31.02 -23.75
C ARG A 468 -18.03 -30.82 -25.17
N GLU A 469 -18.12 -29.59 -25.67
CA GLU A 469 -17.69 -29.19 -27.01
C GLU A 469 -16.22 -29.56 -27.24
N HIS A 470 -16.02 -30.32 -28.32
CA HIS A 470 -14.73 -30.62 -28.94
C HIS A 470 -13.98 -29.33 -29.28
N ARG A 471 -12.71 -29.23 -28.86
CA ARG A 471 -11.74 -28.44 -29.63
C ARG A 471 -11.59 -29.13 -30.99
N GLU A 472 -12.04 -28.48 -32.05
CA GLU A 472 -11.76 -28.88 -33.41
C GLU A 472 -10.24 -29.06 -33.57
N ASN A 473 -9.84 -30.29 -33.84
CA ASN A 473 -8.47 -30.64 -34.19
C ASN A 473 -8.30 -30.24 -35.66
N ASN A 474 -7.19 -29.57 -36.00
CA ASN A 474 -6.93 -28.90 -37.28
C ASN A 474 -6.79 -29.81 -38.53
N GLY A 475 -7.49 -30.95 -38.60
CA GLY A 475 -7.50 -31.84 -39.77
C GLY A 475 -6.18 -32.57 -40.04
N VAL A 476 -5.23 -32.54 -39.10
CA VAL A 476 -3.93 -33.21 -39.22
C VAL A 476 -4.01 -34.60 -38.61
N ALA A 477 -3.62 -35.64 -39.36
CA ALA A 477 -3.50 -37.00 -38.83
C ALA A 477 -2.43 -37.03 -37.71
N MET A 478 -2.72 -37.70 -36.60
CA MET A 478 -1.86 -37.73 -35.41
C MET A 478 -1.41 -39.16 -35.11
N ASP A 479 -0.22 -39.31 -34.53
CA ASP A 479 0.34 -40.54 -33.97
C ASP A 479 0.43 -40.40 -32.44
N LEU A 480 0.16 -41.50 -31.72
CA LEU A 480 0.24 -41.56 -30.26
C LEU A 480 1.62 -42.04 -29.81
N TYR A 481 2.28 -41.25 -28.98
CA TYR A 481 3.56 -41.58 -28.37
C TYR A 481 3.41 -41.79 -26.87
N ARG A 482 4.19 -42.72 -26.32
CA ARG A 482 4.34 -42.91 -24.88
C ARG A 482 5.70 -42.40 -24.42
N ILE A 483 5.69 -41.67 -23.32
CA ILE A 483 6.87 -41.14 -22.66
C ILE A 483 6.97 -41.78 -21.28
N GLU A 484 8.12 -42.32 -20.91
CA GLU A 484 8.39 -42.90 -19.59
C GLU A 484 8.64 -41.81 -18.52
N LEU A 485 7.70 -40.88 -18.40
CA LEU A 485 7.66 -39.83 -17.38
C LEU A 485 6.22 -39.68 -16.89
N GLY A 486 6.00 -39.78 -15.59
CA GLY A 486 4.68 -39.74 -14.97
C GLY A 486 4.53 -38.67 -13.88
N ARG A 487 3.40 -38.69 -13.17
CA ARG A 487 3.14 -37.79 -12.03
C ARG A 487 4.14 -37.96 -10.89
N GLU A 488 4.59 -39.19 -10.66
CA GLU A 488 5.56 -39.52 -9.61
C GLU A 488 6.93 -38.87 -9.85
N ASP A 489 7.22 -38.50 -11.11
CA ASP A 489 8.42 -37.77 -11.48
C ASP A 489 8.32 -36.25 -11.26
N GLY A 490 7.19 -35.75 -10.73
CA GLY A 490 6.92 -34.32 -10.55
C GLY A 490 6.63 -33.57 -11.85
N VAL A 491 6.35 -34.31 -12.93
CA VAL A 491 6.11 -33.75 -14.27
C VAL A 491 4.66 -33.28 -14.39
N GLU A 492 4.46 -32.06 -14.89
CA GLU A 492 3.15 -31.52 -15.23
C GLU A 492 3.01 -31.41 -16.76
N VAL A 493 1.78 -31.36 -17.25
CA VAL A 493 1.50 -31.25 -18.70
C VAL A 493 2.22 -30.06 -19.34
N ARG A 494 2.33 -28.92 -18.63
CA ARG A 494 3.07 -27.74 -19.12
C ARG A 494 4.56 -28.00 -19.34
N HIS A 495 5.17 -28.88 -18.54
CA HIS A 495 6.60 -29.23 -18.66
C HIS A 495 6.83 -30.13 -19.89
N ILE A 496 5.89 -31.03 -20.20
CA ILE A 496 5.93 -31.88 -21.40
C ILE A 496 5.72 -31.04 -22.66
N VAL A 497 4.70 -30.16 -22.66
CA VAL A 497 4.44 -29.26 -23.79
C VAL A 497 5.62 -28.32 -24.05
N GLY A 498 6.20 -27.76 -22.99
CA GLY A 498 7.37 -26.86 -23.11
C GLY A 498 8.59 -27.59 -23.65
N ALA A 499 8.87 -28.81 -23.19
CA ALA A 499 10.00 -29.60 -23.68
C ALA A 499 9.84 -29.94 -25.17
N ILE A 500 8.64 -30.32 -25.61
CA ILE A 500 8.39 -30.70 -27.01
C ILE A 500 8.36 -29.49 -27.94
N ALA A 501 7.79 -28.38 -27.48
CA ALA A 501 7.77 -27.15 -28.28
C ALA A 501 9.16 -26.53 -28.44
N ASN A 502 10.00 -26.58 -27.40
CA ASN A 502 11.33 -25.99 -27.43
C ASN A 502 12.40 -26.89 -28.08
N GLU A 503 12.37 -28.20 -27.84
CA GLU A 503 13.38 -29.14 -28.37
C GLU A 503 12.98 -29.78 -29.71
N GLY A 504 11.70 -29.71 -30.05
CA GLY A 504 11.13 -30.32 -31.25
C GLY A 504 10.84 -29.37 -32.40
N ASP A 505 10.96 -28.06 -32.17
CA ASP A 505 10.49 -27.00 -33.08
C ASP A 505 9.02 -27.21 -33.55
N ILE A 506 8.21 -27.82 -32.67
CA ILE A 506 6.78 -28.07 -32.93
C ILE A 506 5.96 -26.99 -32.25
N SER A 507 5.24 -26.21 -33.05
CA SER A 507 4.29 -25.23 -32.49
C SER A 507 3.25 -25.93 -31.62
N SER A 508 2.97 -25.37 -30.44
CA SER A 508 2.03 -25.91 -29.44
C SER A 508 0.61 -26.16 -29.98
N ARG A 509 0.26 -25.60 -31.13
CA ARG A 509 -1.01 -25.83 -31.86
C ARG A 509 -1.10 -27.19 -32.54
N TYR A 510 0.02 -27.89 -32.70
CA TYR A 510 0.11 -29.22 -33.32
C TYR A 510 0.34 -30.33 -32.30
N ILE A 511 0.37 -30.00 -31.00
CA ILE A 511 0.41 -30.98 -29.93
C ILE A 511 -1.05 -31.31 -29.56
N GLY A 512 -1.41 -32.58 -29.74
CA GLY A 512 -2.76 -33.09 -29.46
C GLY A 512 -2.98 -33.41 -27.98
N HIS A 513 -3.81 -34.40 -27.70
CA HIS A 513 -4.16 -34.72 -26.32
C HIS A 513 -2.98 -35.33 -25.55
N ILE A 514 -2.76 -34.86 -24.32
CA ILE A 514 -1.76 -35.42 -23.39
C ILE A 514 -2.49 -36.07 -22.22
N LYS A 515 -2.23 -37.36 -21.96
CA LYS A 515 -2.70 -38.04 -20.74
C LYS A 515 -1.52 -38.37 -19.86
N LEU A 516 -1.56 -37.83 -18.64
CA LEU A 516 -0.54 -38.00 -17.61
C LEU A 516 -0.97 -39.12 -16.65
N HIS A 517 -0.29 -40.27 -16.70
CA HIS A 517 -0.45 -41.37 -15.76
C HIS A 517 0.59 -41.27 -14.62
N ASP A 518 0.50 -42.15 -13.64
CA ASP A 518 1.36 -42.09 -12.45
C ASP A 518 2.82 -42.35 -12.80
N THR A 519 3.10 -43.34 -13.66
CA THR A 519 4.45 -43.76 -14.05
C THR A 519 4.85 -43.43 -15.50
N TYR A 520 3.90 -43.08 -16.36
CA TYR A 520 4.16 -42.74 -17.77
C TYR A 520 3.16 -41.71 -18.29
N SER A 521 3.39 -41.18 -19.48
CA SER A 521 2.47 -40.25 -20.14
C SER A 521 2.28 -40.61 -21.60
N THR A 522 1.11 -40.28 -22.15
CA THR A 522 0.84 -40.43 -23.59
C THR A 522 0.56 -39.07 -24.22
N ILE A 523 1.02 -38.89 -25.45
CA ILE A 523 0.92 -37.64 -26.20
C ILE A 523 0.61 -37.91 -27.67
N GLU A 524 -0.31 -37.12 -28.22
CA GLU A 524 -0.62 -37.14 -29.65
C GLU A 524 0.22 -36.07 -30.37
N LEU A 525 0.96 -36.48 -31.40
CA LEU A 525 1.78 -35.58 -32.24
C LEU A 525 1.47 -35.84 -33.72
N PRO A 526 1.75 -34.92 -34.65
CA PRO A 526 1.40 -35.08 -36.06
C PRO A 526 2.10 -36.27 -36.73
N GLN A 527 1.36 -36.98 -37.58
CA GLN A 527 1.84 -38.10 -38.39
C GLN A 527 2.77 -37.61 -39.51
N GLY A 528 3.85 -38.36 -39.77
CA GLY A 528 4.83 -38.01 -40.82
C GLY A 528 6.04 -37.20 -40.33
N MET A 529 6.31 -37.19 -39.02
CA MET A 529 7.56 -36.61 -38.50
C MET A 529 8.79 -37.30 -39.10
N PRO A 530 9.79 -36.55 -39.56
CA PRO A 530 11.06 -37.12 -39.99
C PRO A 530 11.72 -37.94 -38.88
N ASN A 531 12.23 -39.14 -39.19
CA ASN A 531 12.86 -40.06 -38.22
C ASN A 531 14.00 -39.42 -37.40
N HIS A 532 14.64 -38.36 -37.91
CA HIS A 532 15.68 -37.62 -37.19
C HIS A 532 15.13 -36.81 -36.00
N ILE A 533 13.87 -36.35 -36.03
CA ILE A 533 13.24 -35.58 -34.94
C ILE A 533 12.88 -36.52 -33.77
N VAL A 534 12.38 -37.72 -34.06
CA VAL A 534 12.07 -38.74 -33.04
C VAL A 534 13.35 -39.23 -32.34
N GLN A 535 14.44 -39.41 -33.09
CA GLN A 535 15.76 -39.71 -32.52
C GLN A 535 16.36 -38.52 -31.74
N HIS A 536 16.09 -37.28 -32.17
CA HIS A 536 16.51 -36.08 -31.45
C HIS A 536 15.81 -35.93 -30.09
N PHE A 537 14.51 -36.23 -30.01
CA PHE A 537 13.78 -36.28 -28.74
C PHE A 537 14.35 -37.32 -27.78
N ALA A 538 14.67 -38.52 -28.28
CA ALA A 538 15.24 -39.59 -27.46
C ALA A 538 16.68 -39.29 -26.94
N GLN A 539 17.45 -38.44 -27.63
CA GLN A 539 18.84 -38.14 -27.26
C GLN A 539 19.02 -36.85 -26.46
N LYS A 540 18.17 -35.82 -26.66
CA LYS A 540 18.39 -34.48 -26.10
C LYS A 540 17.24 -33.90 -25.27
N ALA A 541 16.01 -34.35 -25.46
CA ALA A 541 14.88 -33.76 -24.73
C ALA A 541 14.93 -34.16 -23.25
N ARG A 542 14.97 -33.15 -22.37
CA ARG A 542 14.95 -33.32 -20.92
C ARG A 542 13.74 -32.62 -20.33
N VAL A 543 13.04 -33.32 -19.43
CA VAL A 543 12.00 -32.72 -18.59
C VAL A 543 12.51 -32.79 -17.16
N LEU A 544 12.68 -31.63 -16.51
CA LEU A 544 13.19 -31.55 -15.13
C LEU A 544 14.50 -32.34 -14.93
N ASN A 545 15.46 -32.19 -15.85
CA ASN A 545 16.75 -32.89 -15.90
C ASN A 545 16.72 -34.42 -16.15
N LYS A 546 15.55 -35.05 -16.30
CA LYS A 546 15.40 -36.46 -16.70
C LYS A 546 15.25 -36.59 -18.22
N GLN A 547 15.92 -37.58 -18.82
CA GLN A 547 15.83 -37.83 -20.26
C GLN A 547 14.43 -38.34 -20.64
N MET A 548 13.87 -37.76 -21.69
CA MET A 548 12.58 -38.14 -22.23
C MET A 548 12.74 -39.35 -23.16
N GLN A 549 12.49 -40.56 -22.65
CA GLN A 549 12.40 -41.74 -23.51
C GLN A 549 11.01 -41.82 -24.12
N MET A 550 10.94 -41.71 -25.45
CA MET A 550 9.69 -41.69 -26.20
C MET A 550 9.59 -42.91 -27.13
N SER A 551 8.45 -43.58 -27.10
CA SER A 551 8.13 -44.74 -27.94
C SER A 551 6.82 -44.52 -28.72
N LEU A 552 6.77 -44.93 -29.98
CA LEU A 552 5.57 -44.81 -30.82
C LEU A 552 4.61 -45.96 -30.52
N LEU A 553 3.35 -45.65 -30.19
CA LEU A 553 2.28 -46.64 -29.94
C LEU A 553 1.38 -46.89 -31.17
N GLY A 554 1.43 -46.03 -32.19
CA GLY A 554 0.67 -46.17 -33.45
C GLY A 554 -0.20 -44.95 -33.78
N PRO A 555 -1.00 -44.99 -34.87
CA PRO A 555 -1.85 -43.88 -35.29
C PRO A 555 -2.92 -43.56 -34.25
N ALA A 556 -3.09 -42.28 -33.91
CA ALA A 556 -4.09 -41.77 -33.00
C ALA A 556 -5.47 -41.78 -33.69
N GLY A 557 -6.03 -42.98 -33.82
CA GLY A 557 -7.31 -43.21 -34.50
C GLY A 557 -7.81 -44.66 -34.44
N GLY A 558 -7.26 -45.50 -33.56
CA GLY A 558 -7.61 -46.91 -33.51
C GLY A 558 -7.27 -47.59 -32.18
N VAL A 559 -7.83 -47.12 -31.07
CA VAL A 559 -7.95 -47.94 -29.85
C VAL A 559 -9.38 -47.82 -29.35
N ASN A 560 -10.28 -48.50 -30.05
CA ASN A 560 -11.57 -48.88 -29.48
C ASN A 560 -11.33 -50.08 -28.57
N SER A 561 -11.55 -49.89 -27.27
CA SER A 561 -11.98 -50.88 -26.29
C SER A 561 -11.66 -52.37 -26.59
N GLN A 562 -10.62 -52.90 -25.98
CA GLN A 562 -10.65 -54.30 -25.51
C GLN A 562 -10.43 -54.31 -23.99
N PRO A 563 -11.36 -54.89 -23.21
CA PRO A 563 -11.12 -55.15 -21.80
C PRO A 563 -10.14 -56.32 -21.72
N PHE A 564 -8.97 -56.09 -21.13
CA PHE A 564 -8.09 -57.19 -20.75
C PHE A 564 -8.68 -57.83 -19.49
N GLU A 565 -9.22 -59.03 -19.65
CA GLU A 565 -9.71 -59.89 -18.58
C GLU A 565 -8.57 -60.28 -17.64
N GLU A 566 -8.63 -59.83 -16.39
CA GLU A 566 -7.94 -60.51 -15.30
C GLU A 566 -8.91 -61.46 -14.60
N ARG A 567 -8.49 -62.72 -14.55
CA ARG A 567 -9.24 -63.89 -14.12
C ARG A 567 -9.80 -63.74 -12.70
N ARG A 568 -11.07 -64.09 -12.55
CA ARG A 568 -11.72 -64.39 -11.27
C ARG A 568 -10.99 -65.47 -10.50
N GLY A 569 -10.82 -65.24 -9.19
CA GLY A 569 -10.57 -66.26 -8.18
C GLY A 569 -11.24 -65.92 -6.85
N GLY A 570 -12.47 -66.40 -6.64
CA GLY A 570 -12.96 -66.85 -5.33
C GLY A 570 -13.64 -65.87 -4.35
N GLY A 571 -14.97 -65.99 -4.24
CA GLY A 571 -15.62 -66.24 -2.94
C GLY A 571 -16.33 -65.10 -2.17
N ARG A 572 -17.67 -65.04 -2.29
CA ARG A 572 -18.71 -65.08 -1.22
C ARG A 572 -18.43 -64.30 0.09
N ARG A 573 -19.27 -63.38 0.60
CA ARG A 573 -20.72 -63.38 0.95
C ARG A 573 -21.09 -61.94 1.37
N SER A 574 -22.25 -61.39 0.95
CA SER A 574 -23.54 -61.27 1.69
C SER A 574 -23.38 -60.65 3.10
N ASP A 575 -24.14 -59.65 3.55
CA ASP A 575 -25.54 -59.28 3.34
C ASP A 575 -25.69 -57.74 3.44
N ARG A 576 -26.54 -57.04 2.67
CA ARG A 576 -27.99 -56.81 2.91
C ARG A 576 -28.32 -56.74 4.42
N ASN A 577 -29.02 -55.75 4.95
CA ASN A 577 -30.24 -55.15 4.42
C ASN A 577 -30.64 -54.01 5.36
N ASP A 578 -31.41 -53.06 4.81
CA ASP A 578 -32.63 -52.47 5.39
C ASP A 578 -32.57 -51.92 6.83
N ARG A 579 -33.09 -50.75 7.20
CA ARG A 579 -34.05 -49.81 6.61
C ARG A 579 -34.33 -48.80 7.73
N ASN A 580 -34.73 -47.58 7.37
CA ASN A 580 -35.82 -46.78 7.98
C ASN A 580 -35.90 -46.65 9.52
N ASP A 581 -36.27 -45.54 10.15
CA ASP A 581 -36.73 -44.21 9.79
C ASP A 581 -37.13 -43.58 11.15
N ARG A 582 -37.38 -42.26 11.17
CA ARG A 582 -38.04 -41.48 12.25
C ARG A 582 -37.15 -41.11 13.45
N ARG A 583 -36.79 -39.83 13.59
CA ARG A 583 -37.57 -38.62 13.97
C ARG A 583 -37.82 -38.51 15.49
N SER A 584 -37.39 -37.34 16.00
CA SER A 584 -37.92 -36.58 17.15
C SER A 584 -37.79 -37.24 18.52
N ASP A 585 -37.58 -36.58 19.65
CA ASP A 585 -37.50 -35.17 20.02
C ASP A 585 -36.94 -35.15 21.47
N ARG A 586 -36.44 -33.99 21.90
CA ARG A 586 -36.43 -33.49 23.30
C ARG A 586 -35.82 -34.35 24.43
N GLY A 587 -34.73 -33.79 24.98
CA GLY A 587 -34.86 -33.08 26.27
C GLY A 587 -34.29 -33.76 27.52
N GLY A 588 -33.30 -33.08 28.12
CA GLY A 588 -33.35 -32.73 29.55
C GLY A 588 -32.50 -33.54 30.53
N ARG A 589 -31.60 -32.80 31.23
CA ARG A 589 -31.12 -32.98 32.62
C ARG A 589 -30.38 -34.28 32.96
N SER A 590 -29.51 -34.38 33.95
CA SER A 590 -28.70 -33.53 34.82
C SER A 590 -27.76 -34.51 35.55
N ASP A 591 -26.85 -33.99 36.38
CA ASP A 591 -26.10 -34.70 37.45
C ASP A 591 -24.84 -35.47 37.02
N ARG A 592 -23.65 -34.94 37.38
CA ARG A 592 -22.96 -35.02 38.69
C ARG A 592 -22.41 -36.41 38.99
N ARG A 593 -21.07 -36.49 38.98
CA ARG A 593 -20.15 -37.05 40.01
C ARG A 593 -18.82 -37.37 39.33
N GLU A 594 -17.73 -36.69 39.71
CA GLU A 594 -16.84 -37.04 40.82
C GLU A 594 -16.06 -38.35 40.63
N GLY A 595 -14.74 -38.24 40.80
CA GLY A 595 -13.73 -39.29 40.72
C GLY A 595 -12.57 -38.78 39.86
N GLY A 596 -11.39 -38.40 40.37
CA GLY A 596 -10.72 -38.83 41.59
C GLY A 596 -9.33 -39.30 41.18
N PHE A 597 -8.31 -38.51 41.55
CA PHE A 597 -6.92 -38.88 41.86
C PHE A 597 -6.40 -40.27 41.40
N ASN A 598 -5.27 -40.30 40.67
CA ASN A 598 -3.99 -40.60 41.31
C ASN A 598 -2.74 -40.41 40.43
N ASP A 599 -1.77 -39.76 41.05
CA ASP A 599 -0.31 -39.94 41.05
C ASP A 599 0.39 -40.85 40.01
N ARG A 600 1.46 -40.30 39.40
CA ARG A 600 2.78 -40.96 39.36
C ARG A 600 3.93 -39.97 39.10
N LYS A 601 4.78 -39.83 40.12
CA LYS A 601 6.17 -39.32 40.08
C LYS A 601 7.05 -40.16 39.13
N LYS A 602 8.06 -39.57 38.45
CA LYS A 602 9.49 -39.53 38.88
C LYS A 602 10.48 -39.11 37.76
N SER A 603 11.53 -38.41 38.20
CA SER A 603 12.87 -38.17 37.61
C SER A 603 12.96 -37.14 36.45
N GLY A 604 13.85 -36.15 36.41
CA GLY A 604 15.01 -35.78 37.24
C GLY A 604 16.31 -35.78 36.41
N PHE A 605 17.08 -34.67 36.47
CA PHE A 605 18.44 -34.33 35.93
C PHE A 605 18.43 -33.30 34.78
N LYS A 606 19.28 -32.25 34.70
CA LYS A 606 20.47 -31.83 35.48
C LYS A 606 20.78 -30.34 35.20
N GLU A 607 21.30 -29.63 36.20
CA GLU A 607 21.83 -28.24 36.12
C GLU A 607 23.12 -28.11 35.29
N LYS A 608 23.34 -26.91 34.74
CA LYS A 608 24.68 -26.30 34.56
C LYS A 608 24.62 -24.80 34.86
N ARG A 609 25.19 -24.39 35.99
CA ARG A 609 25.61 -23.02 36.30
C ARG A 609 27.02 -22.81 35.74
N PHE A 610 27.24 -21.71 35.02
CA PHE A 610 28.58 -21.17 34.75
C PHE A 610 28.78 -19.91 35.60
N ASN A 611 29.89 -19.90 36.32
CA ASN A 611 30.37 -18.83 37.18
C ASN A 611 31.53 -18.19 36.42
N ASP A 612 31.50 -16.87 36.19
CA ASP A 612 32.63 -16.16 35.60
C ASP A 612 33.15 -15.11 36.59
N LYS A 613 34.44 -15.25 36.94
CA LYS A 613 35.23 -14.34 37.76
C LYS A 613 36.48 -13.99 36.96
N GLY A 614 36.55 -12.72 36.56
CA GLY A 614 37.71 -11.86 36.86
C GLY A 614 38.82 -11.77 35.82
N ARG A 615 39.04 -10.55 35.32
CA ARG A 615 40.32 -9.82 35.09
C ARG A 615 39.92 -8.49 34.38
N GLY A 616 40.35 -7.28 34.74
CA GLY A 616 41.51 -6.86 35.49
C GLY A 616 42.54 -6.17 34.58
N ARG A 617 42.29 -4.89 34.24
CA ARG A 617 43.19 -3.74 33.94
C ARG A 617 44.44 -3.84 33.03
N ARG A 618 44.74 -2.67 32.43
CA ARG A 618 45.90 -2.18 31.62
C ARG A 618 45.64 -2.29 30.11
N ASP A 619 45.74 -1.24 29.28
CA ASP A 619 46.24 0.14 29.39
C ASP A 619 45.31 1.12 28.65
#